data_AF-A0A950GGT5-F1
#
_entry.id   AF-A0A950GGT5-F1
#
_cell.length_a   1.000
_cell.length_b   1.000
_cell.length_c   1.000
_cell.angle_alpha   90.00
_cell.angle_beta   90.00
_cell.angle_gamma   90.00
#
_symmetry.space_group_name_H-M   'P 1'
#
loop_
_entity.id
_entity.type
_entity.pdbx_description
1 polymer ?
#
loop_
_entity_poly.entity_id
_entity_poly.type
_entity_poly.pdbx_seq_one_letter_code
_entity_poly.pdbx_strand_id
1 'polypeptide(L)'
;SAGRRYVSPEAGVAYSSSLTFGIMGLDAARSVQHALHSLTGSVQPQGWSHQISAGGEPTLRYSTARQALLGEFGQGTLHGDSKWTVAGSLGTVTEGSLAFSARWGRIESPWWAFTPEQTMYVQETQPIAPPLGLGAPPAIFLFAGARAKLRVYNAFLQGQFRQSDLTYGWSDLNTTIGEVWAGVEFRTSSGWAVQYLARWESPEMRFGSGSRSFTWGSIEISKTFR
;
A
#
# COMPACT_ATOMS: atom_id res chain seq x y z
N SER A 1 5.49 13.58 -0.94
CA SER A 1 6.38 12.55 -0.38
C SER A 1 7.72 12.63 -1.10
N ALA A 2 8.81 12.28 -0.42
CA ALA A 2 10.13 12.12 -1.03
C ALA A 2 10.59 10.68 -0.83
N GLY A 3 11.21 10.07 -1.83
CA GLY A 3 11.62 8.68 -1.77
C GLY A 3 12.97 8.43 -2.41
N ARG A 4 13.70 7.44 -1.91
CA ARG A 4 14.96 6.97 -2.47
C ARG A 4 14.92 5.45 -2.58
N ARG A 5 15.51 4.92 -3.65
CA ARG A 5 15.71 3.49 -3.87
C ARG A 5 17.17 3.21 -4.20
N TYR A 6 17.71 2.15 -3.62
CA TYR A 6 19.00 1.59 -3.94
C TYR A 6 18.82 0.13 -4.34
N VAL A 7 19.46 -0.28 -5.42
CA VAL A 7 19.31 -1.63 -5.98
C VAL A 7 20.70 -2.22 -6.16
N SER A 8 20.89 -3.45 -5.68
CA SER A 8 22.06 -4.28 -5.97
C SER A 8 21.56 -5.55 -6.68
N PRO A 9 21.58 -5.57 -8.03
CA PRO A 9 21.11 -6.72 -8.80
C PRO A 9 21.93 -7.99 -8.52
N GLU A 10 23.26 -7.86 -8.40
CA GLU A 10 24.18 -8.97 -8.11
C GLU A 10 23.89 -9.64 -6.76
N ALA A 11 23.54 -8.84 -5.74
CA ALA A 11 23.16 -9.36 -4.44
C ALA A 11 21.69 -9.82 -4.39
N GLY A 12 20.89 -9.56 -5.44
CA GLY A 12 19.46 -9.83 -5.45
C GLY A 12 18.68 -9.02 -4.41
N VAL A 13 19.13 -7.80 -4.08
CA VAL A 13 18.55 -6.98 -3.00
C VAL A 13 18.21 -5.56 -3.47
N ALA A 14 17.10 -5.03 -2.97
CA ALA A 14 16.71 -3.65 -3.16
C ALA A 14 16.25 -3.03 -1.84
N TYR A 15 16.60 -1.76 -1.64
CA TYR A 15 16.21 -0.97 -0.49
C TYR A 15 15.41 0.23 -0.94
N SER A 16 14.35 0.57 -0.22
CA SER A 16 13.62 1.82 -0.41
C SER A 16 13.42 2.52 0.92
N SER A 17 13.40 3.84 0.86
CA SER A 17 13.02 4.69 1.99
C SER A 17 12.14 5.82 1.48
N SER A 18 11.12 6.20 2.25
CA SER A 18 10.22 7.30 1.93
C SER A 18 9.98 8.19 3.16
N LEU A 19 9.81 9.48 2.92
CA LEU A 19 9.36 10.46 3.89
C LEU A 19 8.08 11.12 3.37
N THR A 20 7.03 11.02 4.15
CA THR A 20 5.73 11.63 3.88
C THR A 20 5.43 12.66 4.95
N PHE A 21 5.01 13.85 4.52
CA PHE A 21 4.49 14.91 5.36
C PHE A 21 3.08 15.23 4.88
N GLY A 22 2.18 15.50 5.81
CA GLY A 22 0.79 15.81 5.50
C GLY A 22 0.07 16.47 6.67
N ILE A 23 -1.24 16.65 6.51
CA ILE A 23 -2.14 17.18 7.53
C ILE A 23 -3.29 16.19 7.72
N MET A 24 -3.56 15.80 8.96
CA MET A 24 -4.64 14.88 9.35
C MET A 24 -5.81 15.65 9.98
N GLY A 25 -7.05 15.19 9.77
CA GLY A 25 -8.24 15.72 10.44
C GLY A 25 -8.82 17.01 9.82
N LEU A 26 -8.58 17.22 8.52
CA LEU A 26 -9.23 18.29 7.75
C LEU A 26 -10.66 17.89 7.37
N ASP A 27 -11.56 18.87 7.36
CA ASP A 27 -12.97 18.67 6.98
C ASP A 27 -13.19 18.30 5.51
N ALA A 28 -12.14 18.37 4.67
CA ALA A 28 -12.24 18.00 3.25
C ALA A 28 -12.77 16.56 3.04
N ALA A 29 -12.36 15.61 3.90
CA ALA A 29 -12.82 14.24 3.82
C ALA A 29 -14.32 14.10 4.14
N ARG A 30 -14.83 14.92 5.08
CA ARG A 30 -16.26 15.02 5.38
C ARG A 30 -17.05 15.43 4.15
N SER A 31 -16.63 16.52 3.49
CA SER A 31 -17.31 17.03 2.31
C SER A 31 -17.38 15.98 1.19
N VAL A 32 -16.29 15.26 0.94
CA VAL A 32 -16.24 14.20 -0.07
C VAL A 32 -17.17 13.04 0.29
N GLN A 33 -17.14 12.56 1.54
CA GLN A 33 -17.99 11.46 1.97
C GLN A 33 -19.48 11.81 1.89
N HIS A 34 -19.87 13.01 2.34
CA HIS A 34 -21.25 13.48 2.23
C HIS A 34 -21.71 13.57 0.77
N ALA A 35 -20.85 14.06 -0.14
CA ALA A 35 -21.18 14.11 -1.56
C ALA A 35 -21.43 12.71 -2.12
N LEU A 36 -20.54 11.75 -1.84
CA LEU A 36 -20.69 10.36 -2.29
C LEU A 36 -21.95 9.72 -1.73
N HIS A 37 -22.21 9.83 -0.41
CA HIS A 37 -23.40 9.26 0.21
C HIS A 37 -24.70 9.86 -0.33
N SER A 38 -24.68 11.16 -0.66
CA SER A 38 -25.81 11.83 -1.31
C SER A 38 -26.04 11.31 -2.73
N LEU A 39 -24.97 11.08 -3.50
CA LEU A 39 -25.05 10.54 -4.87
C LEU A 39 -25.53 9.09 -4.90
N THR A 40 -25.16 8.27 -3.90
CA THR A 40 -25.52 6.84 -3.84
C THR A 40 -26.79 6.56 -3.03
N GLY A 41 -27.45 7.59 -2.49
CA GLY A 41 -28.62 7.42 -1.62
C GLY A 41 -28.33 6.70 -0.31
N SER A 42 -27.07 6.72 0.15
CA SER A 42 -26.62 6.03 1.37
C SER A 42 -26.91 6.85 2.63
N VAL A 43 -27.02 6.15 3.78
CA VAL A 43 -27.22 6.79 5.08
C VAL A 43 -26.10 7.80 5.35
N GLN A 44 -26.45 9.03 5.71
CA GLN A 44 -25.48 10.09 5.90
C GLN A 44 -24.55 9.80 7.10
N PRO A 45 -23.22 9.94 6.91
CA PRO A 45 -22.25 9.63 7.96
C PRO A 45 -22.44 10.57 9.15
N GLN A 46 -22.60 9.99 10.33
CA GLN A 46 -22.61 10.69 11.61
C GLN A 46 -21.29 10.39 12.34
N GLY A 47 -20.72 11.36 13.04
CA GLY A 47 -19.50 11.17 13.83
C GLY A 47 -18.29 12.01 13.41
N TRP A 48 -18.40 12.84 12.37
CA TRP A 48 -17.32 13.78 11.99
C TRP A 48 -16.94 14.77 13.09
N SER A 49 -17.82 15.02 14.06
CA SER A 49 -17.53 15.78 15.28
C SER A 49 -16.51 15.11 16.21
N HIS A 50 -16.32 13.79 16.07
CA HIS A 50 -15.42 12.95 16.88
C HIS A 50 -14.23 12.45 16.05
N GLN A 51 -13.91 13.11 14.93
CA GLN A 51 -12.80 12.72 14.09
C GLN A 51 -11.47 12.93 14.83
N ILE A 52 -10.51 12.02 14.60
CA ILE A 52 -9.15 12.20 15.06
C ILE A 52 -8.53 13.46 14.45
N SER A 53 -7.81 14.23 15.27
CA SER A 53 -7.06 15.42 14.87
C SER A 53 -7.93 16.54 14.26
N ALA A 54 -9.18 16.68 14.73
CA ALA A 54 -10.13 17.65 14.21
C ALA A 54 -9.54 19.07 14.09
N GLY A 55 -9.75 19.68 12.92
CA GLY A 55 -9.26 21.02 12.59
C GLY A 55 -7.88 21.04 11.92
N GLY A 56 -7.29 19.88 11.63
CA GLY A 56 -6.02 19.80 10.93
C GLY A 56 -4.83 19.79 11.88
N GLU A 57 -3.97 18.79 11.72
CA GLU A 57 -2.73 18.68 12.47
C GLU A 57 -1.63 18.06 11.61
N PRO A 58 -0.41 18.61 11.63
CA PRO A 58 0.69 18.09 10.83
C PRO A 58 1.01 16.65 11.23
N THR A 59 1.35 15.84 10.25
CA THR A 59 1.76 14.47 10.46
C THR A 59 2.93 14.12 9.56
N LEU A 60 3.77 13.21 10.03
CA LEU A 60 4.98 12.79 9.34
C LEU A 60 5.09 11.28 9.44
N ARG A 61 5.53 10.64 8.36
CA ARG A 61 5.85 9.22 8.34
C ARG A 61 7.16 8.99 7.60
N TYR A 62 8.07 8.26 8.24
CA TYR A 62 9.25 7.69 7.59
C TYR A 62 9.05 6.19 7.41
N SER A 63 9.25 5.69 6.20
CA SER A 63 9.17 4.26 5.88
C SER A 63 10.47 3.76 5.28
N THR A 64 10.81 2.50 5.53
CA THR A 64 11.92 1.78 4.90
C THR A 64 11.50 0.37 4.54
N ALA A 65 12.05 -0.17 3.46
CA ALA A 65 11.86 -1.56 3.09
C ALA A 65 13.14 -2.16 2.49
N ARG A 66 13.37 -3.44 2.77
CA ARG A 66 14.38 -4.28 2.13
C ARG A 66 13.67 -5.44 1.44
N GLN A 67 13.90 -5.56 0.14
CA GLN A 67 13.42 -6.66 -0.70
C GLN A 67 14.59 -7.56 -1.04
N ALA A 68 14.36 -8.87 -1.08
CA ALA A 68 15.34 -9.82 -1.57
C ALA A 68 14.68 -10.88 -2.46
N LEU A 69 15.30 -11.11 -3.61
CA LEU A 69 14.90 -12.12 -4.57
C LEU A 69 15.06 -13.51 -3.94
N LEU A 70 13.99 -14.32 -3.99
CA LEU A 70 14.00 -15.71 -3.55
C LEU A 70 14.38 -16.63 -4.71
N GLY A 71 13.89 -16.32 -5.90
CA GLY A 71 14.22 -17.07 -7.10
C GLY A 71 13.40 -16.63 -8.30
N GLU A 72 13.94 -16.94 -9.47
CA GLU A 72 13.29 -16.79 -10.77
C GLU A 72 12.93 -18.18 -11.29
N PHE A 73 11.83 -18.27 -12.03
CA PHE A 73 11.29 -19.54 -12.51
C PHE A 73 10.61 -19.38 -13.88
N GLY A 74 10.45 -20.49 -14.59
CA GLY A 74 10.00 -20.49 -15.98
C GLY A 74 11.13 -20.25 -16.98
N GLN A 75 10.80 -20.33 -18.27
CA GLN A 75 11.76 -20.17 -19.37
C GLN A 75 11.08 -19.46 -20.56
N GLY A 76 11.88 -18.70 -21.31
CA GLY A 76 11.41 -17.97 -22.49
C GLY A 76 10.42 -16.86 -22.14
N THR A 77 9.37 -16.74 -22.94
CA THR A 77 8.41 -15.61 -22.88
C THR A 77 7.54 -15.63 -21.62
N LEU A 78 7.34 -16.80 -20.99
CA LEU A 78 6.58 -16.93 -19.75
C LEU A 78 7.54 -17.32 -18.63
N HIS A 79 7.76 -16.38 -17.72
CA HIS A 79 8.63 -16.54 -16.58
C HIS A 79 8.05 -15.79 -15.37
N GLY A 80 8.68 -15.95 -14.22
CA GLY A 80 8.26 -15.35 -12.98
C GLY A 80 9.39 -15.17 -12.01
N ASP A 81 9.13 -14.36 -11.00
CA ASP A 81 10.03 -14.13 -9.89
C ASP A 81 9.25 -14.14 -8.58
N SER A 82 9.95 -14.52 -7.52
CA SER A 82 9.44 -14.50 -6.15
C SER A 82 10.44 -13.78 -5.26
N LYS A 83 9.94 -13.10 -4.24
CA LYS A 83 10.75 -12.32 -3.31
C LYS A 83 10.09 -12.24 -1.93
N TRP A 84 10.91 -11.90 -0.95
CA TRP A 84 10.43 -11.47 0.35
C TRP A 84 10.82 -10.01 0.60
N THR A 85 10.01 -9.34 1.43
CA THR A 85 10.21 -7.95 1.80
C THR A 85 10.02 -7.80 3.30
N VAL A 86 10.99 -7.18 3.97
CA VAL A 86 10.81 -6.65 5.32
C VAL A 86 10.70 -5.15 5.23
N ALA A 87 9.65 -4.59 5.83
CA ALA A 87 9.39 -3.17 5.83
C ALA A 87 9.08 -2.66 7.24
N GLY A 88 9.31 -1.37 7.46
CA GLY A 88 8.97 -0.72 8.71
C GLY A 88 8.65 0.76 8.49
N SER A 89 7.85 1.33 9.38
CA SER A 89 7.60 2.77 9.41
C SER A 89 7.51 3.33 10.82
N LEU A 90 7.73 4.64 10.92
CA LEU A 90 7.63 5.43 12.14
C LEU A 90 6.88 6.74 11.86
N GLY A 91 6.19 7.28 12.86
CA GLY A 91 5.41 8.53 12.76
C GLY A 91 3.91 8.24 12.74
N THR A 92 3.17 8.71 11.73
CA THR A 92 1.71 8.53 11.60
C THR A 92 1.25 7.08 11.83
N VAL A 93 2.05 6.11 11.39
CA VAL A 93 1.87 4.68 11.68
C VAL A 93 3.23 4.11 12.04
N THR A 94 3.32 3.45 13.22
CA THR A 94 4.48 2.65 13.61
C THR A 94 4.16 1.17 13.43
N GLU A 95 4.83 0.55 12.47
CA GLU A 95 4.56 -0.82 12.05
C GLU A 95 5.84 -1.46 11.51
N GLY A 96 6.00 -2.76 11.74
CA GLY A 96 6.93 -3.63 11.02
C GLY A 96 6.17 -4.68 10.23
N SER A 97 6.70 -5.15 9.11
CA SER A 97 6.06 -6.22 8.33
C SER A 97 7.05 -7.14 7.63
N LEU A 98 6.58 -8.35 7.36
CA LEU A 98 7.22 -9.36 6.51
C LEU A 98 6.23 -9.77 5.43
N ALA A 99 6.64 -9.69 4.17
CA ALA A 99 5.84 -10.01 3.01
C ALA A 99 6.54 -11.02 2.10
N PHE A 100 5.74 -11.84 1.43
CA PHE A 100 6.16 -12.70 0.33
C PHE A 100 5.29 -12.38 -0.88
N SER A 101 5.93 -12.28 -2.05
CA SER A 101 5.22 -11.98 -3.29
C SER A 101 5.83 -12.74 -4.46
N ALA A 102 4.98 -13.12 -5.40
CA ALA A 102 5.40 -13.68 -6.67
C ALA A 102 4.61 -13.05 -7.81
N ARG A 103 5.22 -13.06 -8.99
CA ARG A 103 4.56 -12.70 -10.25
C ARG A 103 4.97 -13.67 -11.35
N TRP A 104 4.06 -13.87 -12.30
CA TRP A 104 4.25 -14.82 -13.39
C TRP A 104 3.52 -14.37 -14.64
N GLY A 105 4.19 -14.44 -15.78
CA GLY A 105 3.65 -14.09 -17.09
C GLY A 105 4.73 -13.63 -18.05
N ARG A 106 4.38 -12.73 -18.97
CA ARG A 106 5.36 -12.02 -19.78
C ARG A 106 5.79 -10.77 -19.05
N ILE A 107 6.97 -10.83 -18.43
CA ILE A 107 7.50 -9.77 -17.58
C ILE A 107 8.67 -9.11 -18.30
N GLU A 108 8.63 -7.78 -18.42
CA GLU A 108 9.66 -6.97 -19.10
C GLU A 108 10.32 -5.98 -18.13
N SER A 109 10.08 -6.15 -16.82
CA SER A 109 10.57 -5.27 -15.77
C SER A 109 11.34 -6.06 -14.73
N PRO A 110 12.37 -5.48 -14.09
CA PRO A 110 13.12 -6.18 -13.07
C PRO A 110 12.27 -6.41 -11.80
N TRP A 111 12.58 -7.46 -11.04
CA TRP A 111 11.84 -7.90 -9.84
C TRP A 111 11.66 -6.82 -8.76
N TRP A 112 12.60 -5.88 -8.67
CA TRP A 112 12.58 -4.78 -7.71
C TRP A 112 11.69 -3.60 -8.14
N ALA A 113 11.26 -3.54 -9.41
CA ALA A 113 10.45 -2.43 -9.91
C ALA A 113 8.97 -2.53 -9.52
N PHE A 114 8.46 -3.75 -9.35
CA PHE A 114 7.07 -4.01 -9.04
C PHE A 114 6.90 -4.30 -7.55
N THR A 115 6.31 -3.37 -6.79
CA THR A 115 6.35 -3.42 -5.31
C THR A 115 4.98 -3.29 -4.65
N PRO A 116 3.96 -4.10 -5.02
CA PRO A 116 2.63 -4.01 -4.40
C PRO A 116 2.68 -4.19 -2.88
N GLU A 117 3.68 -4.91 -2.38
CA GLU A 117 3.89 -5.16 -0.96
C GLU A 117 4.40 -3.94 -0.17
N GLN A 118 4.82 -2.87 -0.83
CA GLN A 118 5.33 -1.66 -0.15
C GLN A 118 4.23 -0.67 0.21
N THR A 119 2.97 -0.93 -0.14
CA THR A 119 1.85 -0.12 0.36
C THR A 119 1.57 -0.53 1.80
N MET A 120 2.13 0.20 2.77
CA MET A 120 1.93 -0.10 4.19
C MET A 120 0.64 0.51 4.75
N TYR A 121 0.13 1.57 4.11
CA TYR A 121 -1.16 2.18 4.40
C TYR A 121 -1.66 2.94 3.16
N VAL A 122 -2.95 3.34 3.11
CA VAL A 122 -3.63 3.98 1.96
C VAL A 122 -2.88 5.21 1.39
N GLN A 123 -1.97 5.81 2.17
CA GLN A 123 -1.25 7.04 1.84
C GLN A 123 0.12 6.83 1.15
N GLU A 124 0.53 5.61 0.82
CA GLU A 124 1.88 5.36 0.31
C GLU A 124 1.96 5.29 -1.23
N THR A 125 2.61 6.31 -1.82
CA THR A 125 2.89 6.36 -3.26
C THR A 125 3.76 5.19 -3.68
N GLN A 126 3.30 4.40 -4.65
CA GLN A 126 4.12 3.35 -5.22
C GLN A 126 5.12 3.94 -6.22
N PRO A 127 6.37 3.48 -6.20
CA PRO A 127 7.34 3.89 -7.20
C PRO A 127 6.93 3.39 -8.58
N ILE A 128 6.95 4.29 -9.55
CA ILE A 128 6.58 4.00 -10.94
C ILE A 128 7.62 3.07 -11.54
N ALA A 129 7.18 1.95 -12.10
CA ALA A 129 8.07 1.03 -12.81
C ALA A 129 8.69 1.71 -14.04
N PRO A 130 9.98 1.48 -14.34
CA PRO A 130 10.65 2.10 -15.48
C PRO A 130 9.94 1.68 -16.79
N PRO A 131 9.84 2.57 -17.79
CA PRO A 131 9.15 2.26 -19.04
C PRO A 131 9.78 1.04 -19.72
N LEU A 132 8.98 0.22 -20.40
CA LEU A 132 9.49 -0.89 -21.20
C LEU A 132 10.40 -0.37 -22.32
N GLY A 133 11.28 -1.19 -22.89
CA GLY A 133 12.11 -0.79 -24.03
C GLY A 133 11.30 -0.38 -25.28
N LEU A 134 11.89 0.39 -26.19
CA LEU A 134 11.29 0.64 -27.51
C LEU A 134 11.07 -0.69 -28.24
N GLY A 135 9.86 -0.91 -28.78
CA GLY A 135 9.53 -2.14 -29.51
C GLY A 135 9.41 -3.40 -28.65
N ALA A 136 9.57 -3.29 -27.32
CA ALA A 136 9.35 -4.42 -26.42
C ALA A 136 7.90 -4.94 -26.55
N PRO A 137 7.68 -6.27 -26.51
CA PRO A 137 6.35 -6.84 -26.51
C PRO A 137 5.57 -6.37 -25.27
N PRO A 138 4.23 -6.34 -25.32
CA PRO A 138 3.43 -5.97 -24.15
C PRO A 138 3.68 -6.94 -23.00
N ALA A 139 3.99 -6.42 -21.82
CA ALA A 139 4.10 -7.20 -20.60
C ALA A 139 2.69 -7.47 -20.04
N ILE A 140 2.41 -8.71 -19.70
CA ILE A 140 1.18 -9.12 -19.02
C ILE A 140 1.52 -10.20 -18.02
N PHE A 141 1.23 -9.95 -16.75
CA PHE A 141 1.55 -10.88 -15.69
C PHE A 141 0.51 -10.84 -14.58
N LEU A 142 0.31 -12.01 -13.98
CA LEU A 142 -0.41 -12.16 -12.73
C LEU A 142 0.56 -11.98 -11.58
N PHE A 143 0.06 -11.53 -10.46
CA PHE A 143 0.85 -11.42 -9.24
C PHE A 143 -0.01 -11.69 -8.03
N ALA A 144 0.62 -12.18 -6.97
CA ALA A 144 -0.02 -12.40 -5.68
C ALA A 144 1.01 -12.34 -4.55
N GLY A 145 0.52 -12.17 -3.33
CA GLY A 145 1.36 -12.21 -2.16
C GLY A 145 0.58 -12.17 -0.86
N ALA A 146 1.33 -12.32 0.22
CA ALA A 146 0.83 -12.26 1.58
C ALA A 146 1.79 -11.46 2.45
N ARG A 147 1.27 -10.84 3.51
CA ARG A 147 2.04 -10.06 4.47
C ARG A 147 1.50 -10.26 5.88
N ALA A 148 2.42 -10.38 6.82
CA ALA A 148 2.15 -10.24 8.25
C ALA A 148 2.69 -8.87 8.71
N LYS A 149 1.89 -8.12 9.44
CA LYS A 149 2.21 -6.81 10.00
C LYS A 149 2.15 -6.89 11.53
N LEU A 150 3.07 -6.20 12.18
CA LEU A 150 3.05 -5.90 13.60
C LEU A 150 2.85 -4.38 13.75
N ARG A 151 1.63 -3.95 14.07
CA ARG A 151 1.25 -2.55 14.24
C ARG A 151 1.29 -2.18 15.72
N VAL A 152 2.18 -1.25 16.02
CA VAL A 152 2.46 -0.75 17.38
C VAL A 152 1.70 0.55 17.62
N TYR A 153 1.59 1.39 16.59
CA TYR A 153 0.89 2.65 16.70
C TYR A 153 0.17 3.01 15.40
N ASN A 154 -1.06 3.49 15.53
CA ASN A 154 -1.85 4.03 14.43
C ASN A 154 -2.51 5.35 14.84
N ALA A 155 -2.01 6.47 14.33
CA ALA A 155 -2.57 7.79 14.62
C ALA A 155 -4.06 7.88 14.25
N PHE A 156 -4.54 7.17 13.21
CA PHE A 156 -5.94 7.21 12.79
C PHE A 156 -6.92 6.59 13.80
N LEU A 157 -6.42 5.78 14.74
CA LEU A 157 -7.22 5.13 15.77
C LEU A 157 -6.87 5.64 17.17
N GLN A 158 -5.62 6.00 17.40
CA GLN A 158 -5.09 6.29 18.73
C GLN A 158 -4.90 7.79 18.99
N GLY A 159 -5.11 8.64 17.99
CA GLY A 159 -4.82 10.07 18.07
C GLY A 159 -3.31 10.37 18.01
N GLN A 160 -2.96 11.65 17.93
CA GLN A 160 -1.56 12.14 17.89
C GLN A 160 -1.33 13.28 18.90
N PHE A 161 -0.89 14.48 18.49
CA PHE A 161 -0.58 15.57 19.41
C PHE A 161 -1.84 16.28 19.91
N ARG A 162 -2.90 16.39 19.10
CA ARG A 162 -4.20 16.92 19.54
C ARG A 162 -4.99 15.89 20.33
N GLN A 163 -5.66 16.34 21.38
CA GLN A 163 -6.63 15.51 22.09
C GLN A 163 -7.80 15.18 21.16
N SER A 164 -8.18 13.91 21.17
CA SER A 164 -9.38 13.38 20.51
C SER A 164 -10.22 12.69 21.58
N ASP A 165 -11.53 12.90 21.56
CA ASP A 165 -12.46 12.38 22.55
C ASP A 165 -12.76 10.89 22.36
N LEU A 166 -12.61 10.37 21.14
CA LEU A 166 -12.65 8.95 20.82
C LEU A 166 -11.28 8.47 20.36
N THR A 167 -10.66 7.58 21.12
CA THR A 167 -9.41 6.90 20.77
C THR A 167 -9.48 5.43 21.18
N TYR A 168 -8.68 4.59 20.51
CA TYR A 168 -8.59 3.16 20.79
C TYR A 168 -7.26 2.83 21.47
N GLY A 169 -7.33 2.09 22.57
CA GLY A 169 -6.16 1.62 23.29
C GLY A 169 -5.54 0.37 22.67
N TRP A 170 -4.35 -0.01 23.15
CA TRP A 170 -3.70 -1.26 22.75
C TRP A 170 -4.54 -2.52 23.01
N SER A 171 -5.38 -2.49 24.05
CA SER A 171 -6.31 -3.58 24.39
C SER A 171 -7.45 -3.74 23.40
N ASP A 172 -7.74 -2.71 22.60
CA ASP A 172 -8.86 -2.67 21.66
C ASP A 172 -8.44 -3.08 20.24
N LEU A 173 -7.13 -3.16 19.98
CA LEU A 173 -6.55 -3.32 18.65
C LEU A 173 -5.81 -4.65 18.49
N ASN A 174 -5.96 -5.28 17.32
CA ASN A 174 -5.10 -6.37 16.91
C ASN A 174 -3.76 -5.80 16.49
N THR A 175 -2.72 -6.18 17.21
CA THR A 175 -1.35 -5.75 16.92
C THR A 175 -0.76 -6.55 15.76
N THR A 176 -1.29 -7.74 15.49
CA THR A 176 -0.88 -8.58 14.36
C THR A 176 -1.97 -8.58 13.30
N ILE A 177 -1.60 -8.17 12.09
CA ILE A 177 -2.53 -8.03 10.96
C ILE A 177 -2.00 -8.86 9.79
N GLY A 178 -2.86 -9.70 9.22
CA GLY A 178 -2.60 -10.44 7.99
C GLY A 178 -3.19 -9.73 6.79
N GLU A 179 -2.43 -9.64 5.71
CA GLU A 179 -2.89 -9.11 4.42
C GLU A 179 -2.57 -10.13 3.31
N VAL A 180 -3.50 -10.31 2.37
CA VAL A 180 -3.23 -11.01 1.11
C VAL A 180 -3.67 -10.16 -0.06
N TRP A 181 -2.99 -10.29 -1.19
CA TRP A 181 -3.35 -9.58 -2.41
C TRP A 181 -3.11 -10.43 -3.65
N ALA A 182 -3.86 -10.12 -4.70
CA ALA A 182 -3.65 -10.66 -6.02
C ALA A 182 -4.10 -9.66 -7.09
N GLY A 183 -3.57 -9.80 -8.29
CA GLY A 183 -3.92 -8.90 -9.37
C GLY A 183 -3.30 -9.27 -10.71
N VAL A 184 -3.52 -8.39 -11.67
CA VAL A 184 -2.98 -8.47 -13.02
C VAL A 184 -2.47 -7.10 -13.44
N GLU A 185 -1.35 -7.09 -14.15
CA GLU A 185 -0.79 -5.87 -14.73
C GLU A 185 -0.55 -6.07 -16.22
N PHE A 186 -0.94 -5.05 -17.00
CA PHE A 186 -0.69 -4.96 -18.43
C PHE A 186 0.11 -3.69 -18.72
N ARG A 187 1.20 -3.80 -19.48
CA ARG A 187 2.07 -2.68 -19.84
C ARG A 187 2.51 -2.73 -21.28
N THR A 188 2.63 -1.57 -21.90
CA THR A 188 3.04 -1.43 -23.30
C THR A 188 4.35 -0.65 -23.43
N SER A 189 5.06 -0.88 -24.54
CA SER A 189 6.23 -0.07 -24.94
C SER A 189 5.88 1.37 -25.30
N SER A 190 4.60 1.66 -25.57
CA SER A 190 4.09 3.03 -25.69
C SER A 190 3.93 3.74 -24.34
N GLY A 191 4.25 3.08 -23.22
CA GLY A 191 4.29 3.68 -21.88
C GLY A 191 2.95 3.69 -21.14
N TRP A 192 1.93 3.01 -21.67
CA TRP A 192 0.68 2.78 -20.95
C TRP A 192 0.84 1.61 -19.98
N ALA A 193 0.22 1.73 -18.81
CA ALA A 193 0.08 0.67 -17.84
C ALA A 193 -1.34 0.66 -17.27
N VAL A 194 -1.90 -0.54 -17.13
CA VAL A 194 -3.16 -0.79 -16.44
C VAL A 194 -2.95 -1.91 -15.43
N GLN A 195 -3.32 -1.67 -14.18
CA GLN A 195 -3.22 -2.64 -13.11
C GLN A 195 -4.58 -2.81 -12.44
N TYR A 196 -4.96 -4.05 -12.21
CA TYR A 196 -6.03 -4.39 -11.28
C TYR A 196 -5.43 -5.11 -10.07
N LEU A 197 -5.83 -4.69 -8.88
CA LEU A 197 -5.37 -5.20 -7.60
C LEU A 197 -6.56 -5.42 -6.69
N ALA A 198 -6.64 -6.59 -6.08
CA ALA A 198 -7.55 -6.89 -4.98
C ALA A 198 -6.75 -7.24 -3.72
N ARG A 199 -7.20 -6.74 -2.57
CA ARG A 199 -6.60 -6.98 -1.26
C ARG A 199 -7.63 -7.39 -0.24
N TRP A 200 -7.21 -8.22 0.69
CA TRP A 200 -7.93 -8.56 1.90
C TRP A 200 -7.01 -8.32 3.10
N GLU A 201 -7.56 -7.78 4.18
CA GLU A 201 -6.88 -7.54 5.44
C GLU A 201 -7.70 -8.10 6.62
N SER A 202 -7.03 -8.71 7.59
CA SER A 202 -7.64 -9.17 8.83
C SER A 202 -8.12 -8.00 9.70
N PRO A 203 -9.02 -8.23 10.67
CA PRO A 203 -9.52 -7.15 11.53
C PRO A 203 -8.43 -6.37 12.27
N GLU A 204 -8.46 -5.05 12.20
CA GLU A 204 -7.60 -4.16 13.01
C GLU A 204 -8.16 -3.95 14.43
N MET A 205 -9.49 -3.97 14.59
CA MET A 205 -10.15 -3.93 15.90
C MET A 205 -10.37 -5.34 16.44
N ARG A 206 -10.25 -5.53 17.77
CA ARG A 206 -10.50 -6.82 18.44
C ARG A 206 -11.98 -7.11 18.70
N PHE A 207 -12.77 -6.07 18.97
CA PHE A 207 -14.15 -6.20 19.44
C PHE A 207 -15.08 -5.21 18.75
N GLY A 208 -16.39 -5.41 18.93
CA GLY A 208 -17.43 -4.53 18.43
C GLY A 208 -17.62 -4.58 16.91
N SER A 209 -18.41 -3.65 16.38
CA SER A 209 -18.73 -3.57 14.94
C SER A 209 -17.52 -3.26 14.06
N GLY A 210 -16.43 -2.75 14.64
CA GLY A 210 -15.16 -2.51 13.96
C GLY A 210 -14.31 -3.77 13.74
N SER A 211 -14.58 -4.86 14.46
CA SER A 211 -13.85 -6.13 14.32
C SER A 211 -14.32 -6.88 13.08
N ARG A 212 -13.86 -6.44 11.92
CA ARG A 212 -14.18 -7.03 10.62
C ARG A 212 -12.96 -7.10 9.73
N SER A 213 -12.88 -8.14 8.90
CA SER A 213 -11.93 -8.15 7.79
C SER A 213 -12.37 -7.12 6.75
N PHE A 214 -11.40 -6.56 6.05
CA PHE A 214 -11.65 -5.54 5.04
C PHE A 214 -11.09 -5.98 3.69
N THR A 215 -11.92 -5.90 2.65
CA THR A 215 -11.51 -6.18 1.27
C THR A 215 -11.66 -4.90 0.47
N TRP A 216 -10.64 -4.58 -0.32
CA TRP A 216 -10.67 -3.45 -1.23
C TRP A 216 -9.90 -3.79 -2.50
N GLY A 217 -10.15 -3.02 -3.56
CA GLY A 217 -9.40 -3.15 -4.80
C GLY A 217 -9.20 -1.81 -5.47
N SER A 218 -8.28 -1.79 -6.42
CA SER A 218 -7.94 -0.62 -7.20
C SER A 218 -7.75 -0.98 -8.67
N ILE A 219 -8.15 -0.05 -9.53
CA ILE A 219 -7.74 -0.02 -10.93
C ILE A 219 -6.83 1.20 -11.06
N GLU A 220 -5.56 0.95 -11.39
CA GLU A 220 -4.61 2.03 -11.69
C GLU A 220 -4.38 2.08 -13.20
N ILE A 221 -4.50 3.29 -13.76
CA ILE A 221 -4.15 3.58 -15.16
C ILE A 221 -3.08 4.65 -15.12
N SER A 222 -1.92 4.37 -15.72
CA SER A 222 -0.84 5.33 -15.78
C SER A 222 -0.24 5.42 -17.17
N LYS A 223 0.28 6.61 -17.48
CA LYS A 223 1.03 6.91 -18.70
C LYS A 223 2.37 7.48 -18.30
N THR A 224 3.44 6.78 -18.67
CA THR A 224 4.79 7.33 -18.61
C THR A 224 5.10 8.02 -19.92
N PHE A 225 5.47 9.29 -19.87
CA PHE A 225 6.00 10.05 -21.00
C PHE A 225 7.51 9.89 -21.02
N ARG A 226 8.06 9.74 -22.23
CA ARG A 226 9.50 9.75 -22.45
C ARG A 226 9.90 11.10 -23.02
#